data_AF-A0A4D6GR26-F1
#
_entry.id   AF-A0A4D6GR26-F1
#
_cell.length_a   1.000
_cell.length_b   1.000
_cell.length_c   1.000
_cell.angle_alpha   90.00
_cell.angle_beta   90.00
_cell.angle_gamma   90.00
#
_symmetry.space_group_name_H-M   'P 1'
#
loop_
_entity.id
_entity.type
_entity.pdbx_description
1 polymer ?
#
loop_
_entity_poly.entity_id
_entity_poly.type
_entity_poly.pdbx_seq_one_letter_code
_entity_poly.pdbx_strand_id
1 'polypeptide(L)'
;MSDDVTVLEDEIEAYADGTVARVRVLSVPTSDRFEDGIKYTYHYSEAGADDPIIRFDNHHGVHELHLGGETFEIDYPGLAEIFRAWRAALPEEKRDDW
;
A
#
# COMPACT_ATOMS: atom_id res chain seq x y z
N MET A 1 3.59 -10.55 -24.67
CA MET A 1 3.27 -10.05 -23.32
C MET A 1 3.04 -8.57 -23.49
N SER A 2 1.87 -8.04 -23.13
CA SER A 2 1.65 -6.59 -23.20
C SER A 2 2.48 -5.94 -22.11
N ASP A 3 3.23 -4.89 -22.42
CA ASP A 3 3.94 -4.05 -21.43
C ASP A 3 2.97 -3.11 -20.69
N ASP A 4 1.67 -3.37 -20.80
CA ASP A 4 0.63 -2.48 -20.32
C ASP A 4 0.44 -2.63 -18.81
N VAL A 5 0.55 -1.50 -18.12
CA VAL A 5 0.17 -1.36 -16.72
C VAL A 5 -1.31 -1.01 -16.66
N THR A 6 -2.08 -1.79 -15.92
CA THR A 6 -3.51 -1.53 -15.69
C THR A 6 -3.72 -1.12 -14.24
N VAL A 7 -4.40 0.00 -14.03
CA VAL A 7 -4.85 0.41 -12.68
C VAL A 7 -6.04 -0.46 -12.29
N LEU A 8 -5.91 -1.21 -11.20
CA LEU A 8 -7.00 -1.99 -10.62
C LEU A 8 -7.74 -1.17 -9.56
N GLU A 9 -6.99 -0.46 -8.71
CA GLU A 9 -7.50 0.43 -7.66
C GLU A 9 -6.57 1.65 -7.53
N ASP A 10 -7.13 2.85 -7.33
CA ASP A 10 -6.40 4.08 -7.03
C ASP A 10 -7.35 5.02 -6.28
N GLU A 11 -7.35 4.90 -4.96
CA GLU A 11 -8.20 5.65 -4.04
C GLU A 11 -7.33 6.45 -3.07
N ILE A 12 -7.77 7.67 -2.75
CA ILE A 12 -7.07 8.57 -1.85
C ILE A 12 -8.08 9.33 -1.00
N GLU A 13 -7.84 9.40 0.29
CA GLU A 13 -8.60 10.21 1.24
C GLU A 13 -7.65 11.15 1.99
N ALA A 14 -8.03 12.42 2.06
CA ALA A 14 -7.25 13.47 2.71
C ALA A 14 -8.06 14.03 3.87
N TYR A 15 -7.60 13.76 5.09
CA TYR A 15 -8.33 14.04 6.31
C TYR A 15 -8.09 15.47 6.80
N ALA A 16 -9.08 16.01 7.53
CA ALA A 16 -9.02 17.36 8.10
C ALA A 16 -7.90 17.54 9.16
N ASP A 17 -7.40 16.44 9.73
CA ASP A 17 -6.29 16.45 10.68
C ASP A 17 -4.90 16.47 10.00
N GLY A 18 -4.87 16.58 8.66
CA GLY A 18 -3.64 16.65 7.87
C GLY A 18 -3.04 15.30 7.52
N THR A 19 -3.72 14.18 7.83
CA THR A 19 -3.28 12.85 7.38
C THR A 19 -3.89 12.47 6.03
N VAL A 20 -3.24 11.53 5.33
CA VAL A 20 -3.67 11.03 4.02
C VAL A 20 -3.61 9.51 4.04
N ALA A 21 -4.69 8.86 3.60
CA ALA A 21 -4.75 7.44 3.31
C ALA A 21 -4.79 7.22 1.79
N ARG A 22 -4.06 6.24 1.28
CA ARG A 22 -4.04 5.89 -0.14
C ARG A 22 -3.99 4.39 -0.34
N VAL A 23 -4.85 3.90 -1.21
CA VAL A 23 -4.84 2.53 -1.73
C VAL A 23 -4.55 2.58 -3.21
N ARG A 24 -3.51 1.88 -3.65
CA ARG A 24 -3.22 1.74 -5.07
C ARG A 24 -2.83 0.31 -5.40
N VAL A 25 -3.47 -0.27 -6.41
CA VAL A 25 -3.17 -1.60 -6.92
C VAL A 25 -3.09 -1.53 -8.44
N LEU A 26 -2.01 -2.07 -8.99
CA LEU A 26 -1.73 -2.14 -10.41
C LEU A 26 -1.52 -3.60 -10.82
N SER A 27 -2.12 -3.98 -11.94
CA SER A 27 -1.64 -5.12 -12.72
C SER A 27 -0.47 -4.64 -13.58
N VAL A 28 0.67 -5.30 -13.44
CA VAL A 28 1.92 -4.99 -14.14
C VAL A 28 2.41 -6.24 -14.86
N PRO A 29 3.24 -6.10 -15.92
CA PRO A 29 3.86 -7.26 -16.54
C PRO A 29 4.65 -8.08 -15.52
N THR A 30 4.47 -9.40 -15.56
CA THR A 30 5.26 -10.34 -14.75
C THR A 30 6.75 -10.18 -15.04
N SER A 31 7.55 -10.10 -14.00
CA SER A 31 9.01 -9.97 -14.05
C SER A 31 9.63 -10.54 -12.78
N ASP A 32 10.97 -10.70 -12.74
CA ASP A 32 11.69 -11.12 -11.53
C ASP A 32 11.42 -10.20 -10.32
N ARG A 33 11.02 -8.94 -10.56
CA ARG A 33 10.64 -7.99 -9.50
C ARG A 33 9.17 -8.10 -9.09
N PHE A 34 8.30 -8.57 -9.98
CA PHE A 34 6.86 -8.64 -9.76
C PHE A 34 6.35 -9.98 -10.32
N GLU A 35 6.69 -11.08 -9.64
CA GLU A 35 6.41 -12.44 -10.12
C GLU A 35 4.91 -12.69 -10.29
N ASP A 36 4.10 -12.12 -9.41
CA ASP A 36 2.64 -12.20 -9.47
C ASP A 36 1.99 -11.22 -10.46
N GLY A 37 2.79 -10.36 -11.11
CA GLY A 37 2.26 -9.32 -11.99
C GLY A 37 1.41 -8.27 -11.26
N ILE A 38 1.66 -8.08 -9.95
CA ILE A 38 0.94 -7.12 -9.11
C ILE A 38 1.92 -6.14 -8.48
N LYS A 39 1.57 -4.87 -8.51
CA LYS A 39 2.24 -3.81 -7.74
C LYS A 39 1.21 -3.09 -6.89
N TYR A 40 1.46 -2.96 -5.59
CA TYR A 40 0.51 -2.30 -4.69
C TYR A 40 1.19 -1.32 -3.73
N THR A 41 0.38 -0.44 -3.16
CA THR A 41 0.73 0.46 -2.08
C THR A 41 -0.50 0.77 -1.26
N TYR A 42 -0.51 0.39 0.01
CA TYR A 42 -1.49 0.81 1.02
C TYR A 42 -0.77 1.70 2.02
N HIS A 43 -1.06 2.99 2.00
CA HIS A 43 -0.25 4.03 2.63
C HIS A 43 -1.09 4.88 3.56
N TYR A 44 -0.55 5.21 4.73
CA TYR A 44 -1.11 6.19 5.64
C TYR A 44 0.01 7.04 6.26
N SER A 45 -0.08 8.36 6.16
CA SER A 45 0.92 9.29 6.69
C SER A 45 0.33 10.67 7.00
N GLU A 46 1.12 11.53 7.66
CA GLU A 46 0.90 12.97 7.57
C GLU A 46 1.17 13.47 6.13
N ALA A 47 0.43 14.48 5.70
CA ALA A 47 0.59 15.05 4.36
C ALA A 47 1.97 15.70 4.21
N GLY A 48 2.75 15.21 3.24
CA GLY A 48 4.09 15.73 2.94
C GLY A 48 5.20 15.24 3.87
N ALA A 49 4.91 14.30 4.77
CA ALA A 49 5.95 13.63 5.56
C ALA A 49 6.85 12.75 4.67
N ASP A 50 8.13 12.67 5.03
CA ASP A 50 9.09 11.80 4.36
C ASP A 50 8.80 10.32 4.66
N ASP A 51 8.46 10.01 5.92
CA ASP A 51 8.19 8.66 6.39
C ASP A 51 6.67 8.42 6.56
N PRO A 52 6.16 7.23 6.19
CA PRO A 52 4.78 6.87 6.46
C PRO A 52 4.55 6.62 7.96
N ILE A 53 3.32 6.82 8.43
CA ILE A 53 2.92 6.26 9.72
C ILE A 53 2.87 4.74 9.58
N ILE A 54 2.21 4.25 8.54
CA ILE A 54 2.25 2.85 8.12
C ILE A 54 2.09 2.74 6.61
N ARG A 55 2.87 1.88 5.96
CA ARG A 55 2.70 1.55 4.55
C ARG A 55 3.02 0.09 4.27
N PHE A 56 2.15 -0.57 3.53
CA PHE A 56 2.44 -1.86 2.91
C PHE A 56 2.63 -1.65 1.42
N ASP A 57 3.74 -2.13 0.86
CA ASP A 57 3.97 -2.08 -0.58
C ASP A 57 4.91 -3.20 -1.02
N ASN A 58 5.07 -3.35 -2.33
CA ASN A 58 6.08 -4.21 -2.91
C ASN A 58 7.00 -3.45 -3.87
N HIS A 59 7.29 -2.18 -3.57
CA HIS A 59 8.02 -1.30 -4.47
C HIS A 59 9.35 -1.93 -4.88
N HIS A 60 10.11 -2.51 -3.94
CA HIS A 60 11.41 -3.12 -4.19
C HIS A 60 11.35 -4.54 -4.77
N GLY A 61 10.14 -5.08 -5.00
CA GLY A 61 9.91 -6.43 -5.51
C GLY A 61 9.83 -7.51 -4.42
N VAL A 62 10.16 -7.16 -3.19
CA VAL A 62 9.77 -7.91 -1.98
C VAL A 62 8.59 -7.20 -1.32
N HIS A 63 7.81 -7.93 -0.53
CA HIS A 63 6.69 -7.37 0.20
C HIS A 63 7.19 -6.75 1.50
N GLU A 64 6.85 -5.48 1.72
CA GLU A 64 7.40 -4.70 2.83
C GLU A 64 6.29 -4.06 3.66
N LEU A 65 6.54 -4.00 4.97
CA LEU A 65 5.88 -3.12 5.91
C LEU A 65 6.86 -1.99 6.27
N HIS A 66 6.45 -0.76 6.02
CA HIS A 66 7.10 0.46 6.49
C HIS A 66 6.32 0.99 7.69
N LEU A 67 7.00 1.22 8.80
CA LEU A 67 6.42 1.73 10.04
C LEU A 67 7.30 2.87 10.56
N GLY A 68 6.88 4.12 10.34
CA GLY A 68 7.81 5.25 10.48
C GLY A 68 8.99 5.10 9.51
N GLY A 69 10.19 5.34 10.02
CA GLY A 69 11.44 5.20 9.25
C GLY A 69 12.03 3.78 9.22
N GLU A 70 11.31 2.77 9.72
CA GLU A 70 11.75 1.37 9.70
C GLU A 70 11.04 0.57 8.59
N THR A 71 11.76 -0.35 7.95
CA THR A 71 11.26 -1.23 6.90
C THR A 71 11.48 -2.69 7.27
N PHE A 72 10.45 -3.50 7.11
CA PHE A 72 10.46 -4.94 7.39
C PHE A 72 9.98 -5.70 6.16
N GLU A 73 10.72 -6.71 5.72
CA GLU A 73 10.21 -7.70 4.77
C GLU A 73 9.14 -8.56 5.47
N ILE A 74 8.04 -8.83 4.78
CA ILE A 74 6.91 -9.60 5.30
C ILE A 74 6.50 -10.70 4.33
N ASP A 75 5.87 -11.75 4.84
CA ASP A 75 5.19 -12.73 4.01
C ASP A 75 4.02 -12.07 3.26
N TYR A 76 3.70 -12.61 2.07
CA TYR A 76 2.58 -12.15 1.26
C TYR A 76 1.40 -13.12 1.30
N PRO A 77 0.43 -12.92 2.22
CA PRO A 77 -0.81 -13.71 2.26
C PRO A 77 -1.81 -13.34 1.15
N GLY A 78 -1.51 -12.34 0.33
CA GLY A 78 -2.39 -11.79 -0.71
C GLY A 78 -2.95 -10.41 -0.37
N LEU A 79 -3.36 -9.66 -1.40
CA LEU A 79 -3.86 -8.27 -1.29
C LEU A 79 -4.94 -8.09 -0.24
N ALA A 80 -5.93 -8.99 -0.19
CA ALA A 80 -7.05 -8.88 0.74
C ALA A 80 -6.62 -8.91 2.21
N GLU A 81 -5.65 -9.75 2.55
CA GLU A 81 -5.14 -9.85 3.92
C GLU A 81 -4.22 -8.67 4.26
N ILE A 82 -3.39 -8.20 3.32
CA ILE A 82 -2.59 -6.98 3.49
C ILE A 82 -3.51 -5.76 3.66
N PHE A 83 -4.59 -5.65 2.88
CA PHE A 83 -5.57 -4.58 2.99
C PHE A 83 -6.26 -4.60 4.36
N ARG A 84 -6.72 -5.78 4.82
CA ARG A 84 -7.29 -5.95 6.17
C ARG A 84 -6.31 -5.52 7.27
N ALA A 85 -5.04 -5.89 7.15
CA ALA A 85 -4.00 -5.52 8.11
C ALA A 85 -3.75 -4.00 8.11
N TRP A 86 -3.65 -3.39 6.93
CA TRP A 86 -3.49 -1.94 6.78
C TRP A 86 -4.69 -1.18 7.37
N ARG A 87 -5.92 -1.56 7.01
CA ARG A 87 -7.15 -0.97 7.53
C ARG A 87 -7.22 -1.08 9.06
N ALA A 88 -6.85 -2.23 9.62
CA ALA A 88 -6.83 -2.43 11.07
C ALA A 88 -5.80 -1.54 11.79
N ALA A 89 -4.73 -1.14 11.10
CA ALA A 89 -3.69 -0.25 11.64
C ALA A 89 -4.05 1.24 11.56
N LEU A 90 -5.07 1.62 10.80
CA LEU A 90 -5.58 2.99 10.79
C LEU A 90 -6.20 3.36 12.15
N PRO A 91 -6.25 4.65 12.51
CA PRO A 91 -7.09 5.15 13.60
C PRO A 91 -8.53 4.65 13.45
N GLU A 92 -9.17 4.31 14.57
CA GLU A 92 -10.47 3.64 14.58
C GLU A 92 -11.53 4.41 13.77
N GLU A 93 -11.54 5.74 13.92
CA GLU A 93 -12.46 6.64 13.24
C GLU A 93 -12.27 6.71 11.72
N LYS A 94 -11.13 6.27 11.19
CA LYS A 94 -10.82 6.24 9.74
C LYS A 94 -11.05 4.88 9.12
N ARG A 95 -11.23 3.83 9.93
CA ARG A 95 -11.41 2.48 9.40
C ARG A 95 -12.69 2.34 8.61
N ASP A 96 -13.74 3.07 8.99
CA ASP A 96 -15.05 2.99 8.34
C ASP A 96 -15.10 3.65 6.96
N ASP A 97 -14.07 4.43 6.61
CA ASP A 97 -13.93 5.03 5.28
C ASP A 97 -13.37 4.05 4.23
N TRP A 98 -12.85 2.90 4.68
CA TRP A 98 -12.17 1.86 3.89
C TRP A 98 -12.78 0.48 4.19
#